data_AF-A0A2T3WC51-F1
#
_entry.id   AF-A0A2T3WC51-F1
#
_cell.length_a   1.000
_cell.length_b   1.000
_cell.length_c   1.000
_cell.angle_alpha   90.00
_cell.angle_beta   90.00
_cell.angle_gamma   90.00
#
_symmetry.space_group_name_H-M   'P 1'
#
loop_
_entity.id
_entity.type
_entity.pdbx_description
1 polymer ?
#
loop_
_entity_poly.entity_id
_entity_poly.type
_entity_poly.pdbx_seq_one_letter_code
_entity_poly.pdbx_strand_id
1 'polypeptide(L)'
;MIAELLSVRGVRHAALVSADGQVVAKAGLGDEQTAAELTLVAAGRAVIGSLQSNLKSAGWQELLLDVEGGPVLLTPHGDQILLTAFDEVSSLGRVRFAVRRLLGNA
;
A
#
# COMPACT_ATOMS: atom_id res chain seq x y z
N MET A 1 -6.67 12.33 -7.47
CA MET A 1 -6.65 11.58 -6.20
C MET A 1 -5.45 10.63 -6.13
N ILE A 2 -5.50 9.35 -6.52
CA ILE A 2 -4.32 8.45 -6.36
C ILE A 2 -3.08 8.88 -7.18
N ALA A 3 -3.30 9.50 -8.35
CA ALA A 3 -2.21 10.04 -9.18
C ALA A 3 -1.40 11.15 -8.48
N GLU A 4 -1.96 11.82 -7.47
CA GLU A 4 -1.23 12.83 -6.70
C GLU A 4 -0.08 12.22 -5.89
N LEU A 5 -0.14 10.91 -5.56
CA LEU A 5 0.98 10.24 -4.88
C LEU A 5 2.23 10.21 -5.74
N LEU A 6 2.12 10.20 -7.08
CA LEU A 6 3.29 10.24 -7.96
C LEU A 6 4.02 11.59 -7.91
N SER A 7 3.37 12.66 -7.42
CA SER A 7 4.03 13.95 -7.20
C SER A 7 4.91 13.95 -5.95
N VAL A 8 4.76 12.95 -5.09
CA VAL A 8 5.57 12.80 -3.88
C VAL A 8 6.91 12.21 -4.28
N ARG A 9 8.00 12.97 -4.03
CA ARG A 9 9.36 12.49 -4.30
C ARG A 9 9.55 11.09 -3.71
N GLY A 10 10.06 10.19 -4.54
CA GLY A 10 10.37 8.81 -4.18
C GLY A 10 9.24 7.81 -4.35
N VAL A 11 7.99 8.24 -4.55
CA VAL A 11 6.92 7.31 -4.92
C VAL A 11 7.11 6.86 -6.37
N ARG A 12 7.09 5.55 -6.59
CA ARG A 12 7.20 4.92 -7.92
C ARG A 12 5.82 4.64 -8.50
N HIS A 13 4.96 4.03 -7.69
CA HIS A 13 3.61 3.68 -8.08
C HIS A 13 2.71 3.47 -6.86
N ALA A 14 1.41 3.50 -7.11
CA ALA A 14 0.39 3.21 -6.10
C ALA A 14 -0.79 2.48 -6.73
N ALA A 15 -1.44 1.62 -5.95
CA ALA A 15 -2.66 0.92 -6.33
C ALA A 15 -3.61 0.81 -5.14
N LEU A 16 -4.87 1.10 -5.36
CA LEU A 16 -5.95 0.85 -4.41
C LEU A 16 -6.61 -0.48 -4.81
N VAL A 17 -6.58 -1.44 -3.89
CA VAL A 17 -7.02 -2.82 -4.13
C VAL A 17 -8.18 -3.15 -3.21
N SER A 18 -9.30 -3.58 -3.79
CA SER A 18 -10.51 -3.96 -3.06
C SER A 18 -10.34 -5.27 -2.29
N ALA A 19 -11.32 -5.60 -1.45
CA ALA A 19 -11.31 -6.80 -0.60
C ALA A 19 -11.26 -8.12 -1.41
N ASP A 20 -11.81 -8.12 -2.63
CA ASP A 20 -11.80 -9.23 -3.59
C ASP A 20 -10.54 -9.28 -4.47
N GLY A 21 -9.56 -8.40 -4.22
CA GLY A 21 -8.29 -8.38 -4.94
C GLY A 21 -8.31 -7.67 -6.28
N GLN A 22 -9.37 -6.93 -6.61
CA GLN A 22 -9.43 -6.13 -7.84
C GLN A 22 -8.76 -4.77 -7.67
N VAL A 23 -8.18 -4.24 -8.76
CA VAL A 23 -7.65 -2.87 -8.77
C VAL A 23 -8.81 -1.89 -8.94
N VAL A 24 -9.04 -1.06 -7.93
CA VAL A 24 -10.02 0.02 -7.98
C VAL A 24 -9.44 1.25 -8.68
N ALA A 25 -8.18 1.57 -8.39
CA ALA A 25 -7.45 2.66 -9.03
C ALA A 25 -5.94 2.37 -8.97
N LYS A 26 -5.19 2.82 -9.97
CA LYS A 26 -3.72 2.72 -9.99
C LYS A 26 -3.07 3.96 -10.58
N ALA A 27 -1.82 4.20 -10.21
CA ALA A 27 -0.98 5.27 -10.73
C ALA A 27 0.47 4.78 -10.84
N GLY A 28 1.14 5.07 -11.96
CA GLY A 28 2.54 4.70 -12.19
C GLY A 28 2.78 3.20 -12.39
N LEU A 29 1.73 2.38 -12.47
CA LEU A 29 1.80 0.92 -12.53
C LEU A 29 1.33 0.39 -13.89
N GLY A 30 2.24 -0.24 -14.63
CA GLY A 30 1.94 -0.92 -15.89
C GLY A 30 1.15 -2.23 -15.68
N ASP A 31 0.55 -2.75 -16.75
CA ASP A 31 -0.29 -3.96 -16.67
C ASP A 31 0.51 -5.20 -16.26
N GLU A 32 1.72 -5.38 -16.79
CA GLU A 32 2.60 -6.50 -16.44
C GLU A 32 3.00 -6.49 -14.96
N GLN A 33 3.26 -5.31 -14.39
CA GLN A 33 3.64 -5.15 -12.98
C GLN A 33 2.44 -5.28 -12.04
N THR A 34 1.22 -5.03 -12.55
CA THR A 34 0.00 -5.05 -11.74
C THR A 34 -0.21 -6.42 -11.07
N ALA A 35 0.04 -7.52 -11.78
CA ALA A 35 -0.14 -8.86 -11.24
C ALA A 35 0.79 -9.16 -10.03
N ALA A 36 2.04 -8.70 -10.10
CA ALA A 36 2.99 -8.87 -9.00
C ALA A 36 2.57 -8.07 -7.76
N GLU A 37 2.13 -6.82 -7.94
CA GLU A 37 1.65 -5.98 -6.83
C GLU A 37 0.38 -6.55 -6.19
N LEU A 38 -0.56 -7.09 -6.98
CA LEU A 38 -1.74 -7.77 -6.45
C LEU A 38 -1.37 -9.01 -5.63
N THR A 39 -0.36 -9.76 -6.06
CA THR A 39 0.17 -10.91 -5.31
C THR A 39 0.76 -10.47 -3.98
N LEU A 40 1.48 -9.34 -3.96
CA LEU A 40 2.03 -8.74 -2.75
C LEU A 40 0.92 -8.29 -1.79
N VAL A 41 -0.14 -7.67 -2.29
CA VAL A 41 -1.32 -7.30 -1.48
C VAL A 41 -2.00 -8.53 -0.90
N ALA A 42 -2.17 -9.61 -1.67
CA ALA A 42 -2.77 -10.85 -1.20
C ALA A 42 -1.94 -11.48 -0.06
N ALA A 43 -0.61 -11.54 -0.22
CA ALA A 43 0.29 -12.00 0.82
C ALA A 43 0.22 -11.10 2.07
N GLY A 44 0.21 -9.79 1.88
CA GLY A 44 0.05 -8.81 2.96
C GLY A 44 -1.26 -9.01 3.74
N ARG A 45 -2.40 -9.22 3.05
CA ARG A 45 -3.69 -9.53 3.68
C ARG A 45 -3.62 -10.78 4.55
N ALA A 46 -2.98 -11.85 4.06
CA ALA A 46 -2.82 -13.08 4.82
C ALA A 46 -2.01 -12.85 6.11
N VAL A 47 -0.90 -12.10 6.03
CA VAL A 47 -0.07 -11.73 7.19
C VAL A 47 -0.87 -10.90 8.19
N ILE A 48 -1.56 -9.86 7.72
CA ILE A 48 -2.39 -8.98 8.55
C ILE A 48 -3.49 -9.76 9.26
N GLY A 49 -4.22 -10.62 8.53
CA GLY A 49 -5.27 -11.46 9.11
C GLY A 49 -4.76 -12.39 10.20
N SER A 50 -3.59 -13.01 9.97
CA SER A 50 -2.92 -13.85 10.98
C SER A 50 -2.56 -13.03 12.23
N LEU A 51 -1.96 -11.84 12.06
CA LEU A 51 -1.59 -10.96 13.17
C LEU A 51 -2.81 -10.48 13.96
N GLN A 52 -3.88 -10.06 13.29
CA GLN A 52 -5.12 -9.64 13.95
C GLN A 52 -5.74 -10.76 14.78
N SER A 53 -5.80 -11.97 14.22
CA SER A 53 -6.33 -13.16 14.92
C SER A 53 -5.51 -13.49 16.17
N ASN A 54 -4.17 -13.45 16.08
CA ASN A 54 -3.30 -13.84 17.18
C ASN A 54 -3.17 -12.76 18.26
N LEU A 55 -3.10 -11.49 17.87
CA LEU A 55 -2.96 -10.36 18.79
C LEU A 55 -4.31 -9.89 19.35
N LYS A 56 -5.43 -10.48 18.91
CA LYS A 56 -6.79 -10.04 19.24
C LYS A 56 -6.99 -8.54 18.95
N SER A 57 -6.36 -8.05 17.88
CA SER A 57 -6.45 -6.66 17.46
C SER A 57 -7.61 -6.50 16.48
N ALA A 58 -8.52 -5.57 16.77
CA ALA A 58 -9.65 -5.25 15.89
C ALA A 58 -9.23 -4.56 14.59
N GLY A 59 -7.99 -4.08 14.50
CA GLY A 59 -7.49 -3.31 13.35
C GLY A 59 -5.99 -3.43 13.15
N TRP A 60 -5.52 -2.82 12.08
CA TRP A 60 -4.11 -2.63 11.76
C TRP A 60 -3.91 -1.22 11.19
N GLN A 61 -2.69 -0.73 11.22
CA GLN A 61 -2.38 0.65 10.79
C GLN A 61 -1.68 0.66 9.44
N GLU A 62 -0.62 -0.13 9.29
CA GLU A 62 0.12 -0.28 8.04
C GLU A 62 1.04 -1.49 8.12
N LEU A 63 1.48 -1.97 6.95
CA LEU A 63 2.48 -3.00 6.80
C LEU A 63 3.53 -2.49 5.81
N LEU A 64 4.78 -2.40 6.25
CA LEU A 64 5.91 -2.06 5.40
C LEU A 64 6.66 -3.33 5.04
N LEU A 65 6.86 -3.55 3.75
CA LEU A 65 7.64 -4.64 3.20
C LEU A 65 8.83 -4.04 2.45
N ASP A 66 10.05 -4.41 2.82
CA ASP A 66 11.26 -4.04 2.08
C ASP A 66 11.65 -5.23 1.18
N VAL A 67 11.50 -5.05 -0.12
CA VAL A 67 11.67 -6.11 -1.13
C VAL A 67 12.67 -5.66 -2.19
N GLU A 68 13.14 -6.59 -3.05
CA GLU A 68 14.18 -6.31 -4.05
C GLU A 68 13.84 -5.11 -4.96
N GLY A 69 12.56 -4.90 -5.27
CA GLY A 69 12.09 -3.75 -6.06
C GLY A 69 12.03 -2.41 -5.31
N GLY A 70 12.46 -2.36 -4.04
CA GLY A 70 12.30 -1.23 -3.12
C GLY A 70 11.10 -1.39 -2.19
N PRO A 71 10.98 -0.54 -1.17
CA PRO A 71 9.95 -0.67 -0.14
C PRO A 71 8.53 -0.44 -0.65
N VAL A 72 7.60 -1.17 -0.05
CA VAL A 72 6.16 -1.10 -0.31
C VAL A 72 5.41 -0.92 1.01
N LEU A 73 4.58 0.11 1.08
CA LEU A 73 3.69 0.39 2.19
C LEU A 73 2.26 -0.04 1.84
N LEU A 74 1.69 -0.93 2.63
CA LEU A 74 0.27 -1.25 2.61
C LEU A 74 -0.43 -0.45 3.71
N THR A 75 -1.49 0.26 3.35
CA THR A 75 -2.30 1.06 4.29
C THR A 75 -3.78 0.71 4.12
N PRO A 76 -4.53 0.44 5.20
CA PRO A 76 -5.95 0.16 5.11
C PRO A 76 -6.73 1.43 4.72
N HIS A 77 -7.75 1.23 3.90
CA HIS A 77 -8.77 2.25 3.58
C HIS A 77 -10.13 1.57 3.47
N GLY A 78 -10.90 1.58 4.57
CA GLY A 78 -12.10 0.73 4.67
C GLY A 78 -11.73 -0.75 4.62
N ASP A 79 -12.33 -1.50 3.70
CA ASP A 79 -12.02 -2.91 3.38
C ASP A 79 -10.93 -3.05 2.29
N GLN A 80 -10.50 -1.92 1.73
CA GLN A 80 -9.50 -1.83 0.68
C GLN A 80 -8.10 -1.65 1.26
N ILE A 81 -7.10 -1.91 0.44
CA ILE A 81 -5.68 -1.67 0.76
C ILE A 81 -5.11 -0.74 -0.29
N LEU A 82 -4.55 0.38 0.17
CA LEU A 82 -3.68 1.21 -0.63
C LEU A 82 -2.26 0.65 -0.54
N LEU A 83 -1.76 0.16 -1.67
CA LEU A 83 -0.36 -0.15 -1.90
C LEU A 83 0.36 1.11 -2.40
N THR A 84 1.48 1.47 -1.77
CA THR A 84 2.35 2.55 -2.23
C THR A 84 3.79 2.05 -2.27
N ALA A 85 4.36 1.96 -3.46
CA ALA A 85 5.73 1.56 -3.67
C ALA A 85 6.63 2.78 -3.82
N PHE A 86 7.79 2.77 -3.17
CA PHE A 86 8.70 3.92 -3.15
C PHE A 86 10.17 3.49 -3.27
N ASP A 87 11.06 4.47 -3.33
CA ASP A 87 12.48 4.33 -3.69
C ASP A 87 13.33 3.72 -2.57
N GLU A 88 13.23 4.23 -1.35
CA GLU A 88 14.07 3.84 -0.21
C GLU A 88 13.37 4.07 1.13
N VAL A 89 13.74 3.29 2.16
CA VAL A 89 13.11 3.34 3.49
C VAL A 89 13.23 4.73 4.14
N SER A 90 14.28 5.50 3.83
CA SER A 90 14.46 6.89 4.25
C SER A 90 13.32 7.83 3.76
N SER A 91 12.66 7.50 2.65
CA SER A 91 11.50 8.24 2.13
C SER A 91 10.20 7.97 2.91
N LEU A 92 10.16 6.96 3.79
CA LEU A 92 8.93 6.49 4.46
C LEU A 92 8.16 7.60 5.16
N GLY A 93 8.84 8.49 5.90
CA GLY A 93 8.16 9.57 6.63
C GLY A 93 7.36 10.49 5.71
N ARG A 94 7.94 10.85 4.56
CA ARG A 94 7.29 11.69 3.53
C ARG A 94 6.15 10.94 2.85
N VAL A 95 6.36 9.68 2.49
CA VAL A 95 5.34 8.84 1.85
C VAL A 95 4.14 8.64 2.78
N ARG A 96 4.38 8.29 4.05
CA ARG A 96 3.33 8.10 5.06
C ARG A 96 2.52 9.39 5.28
N PHE A 97 3.18 10.55 5.34
CA PHE A 97 2.47 11.83 5.43
C PHE A 97 1.52 12.06 4.23
N ALA A 98 2.03 11.84 3.02
CA ALA A 98 1.23 12.03 1.81
C ALA A 98 0.06 11.05 1.72
N VAL A 99 0.27 9.77 2.07
CA VAL A 99 -0.78 8.75 2.15
C VAL A 99 -1.86 9.14 3.16
N ARG A 100 -1.49 9.56 4.37
CA ARG A 100 -2.47 9.98 5.39
C ARG A 100 -3.29 11.18 4.92
N ARG A 101 -2.65 12.15 4.27
CA ARG A 101 -3.32 13.30 3.66
C ARG A 101 -4.31 12.87 2.57
N LEU A 102 -3.91 11.94 1.70
CA LEU A 102 -4.77 11.42 0.63
C LEU A 102 -6.01 10.70 1.19
N LEU A 103 -5.82 9.89 2.23
CA LEU A 103 -6.89 9.10 2.84
C LEU A 103 -7.80 9.90 3.77
N GLY A 104 -7.51 11.20 4.00
CA GLY A 104 -8.28 12.05 4.92
C GLY A 104 -8.02 11.76 6.41
N ASN A 105 -6.88 11.13 6.73
CA ASN A 105 -6.49 10.70 8.08
C ASN A 105 -5.38 11.60 8.69
N ALA A 106 -5.19 12.80 8.14
CA ALA A 106 -4.14 13.76 8.52
C ALA A 106 -4.69 14.88 9.40
#